data_AF-A0A822BGK0-F1
#
_entry.id   AF-A0A822BGK0-F1
#
_cell.length_a   1.000
_cell.length_b   1.000
_cell.length_c   1.000
_cell.angle_alpha   90.00
_cell.angle_beta   90.00
_cell.angle_gamma   90.00
#
_symmetry.space_group_name_H-M   'P 1'
#
loop_
_entity.id
_entity.type
_entity.pdbx_description
1 polymer ?
#
loop_
_entity_poly.entity_id
_entity_poly.type
_entity_poly.pdbx_seq_one_letter_code
_entity_poly.pdbx_strand_id
1 'polypeptide(L)'
;MTCLQPTGSKDNLKDVQWLWKSNSDPWSESVPAEWSHYSDVENLIIEGAFLDTQSRVTLDDYYIDFQDNRQVSNIDNYKQRPVQRVVRNREDKHLRKARFMDLSTTSTRLFGGQYGWISPFIIEVRRDLGLKLDDLPSKKPNMIPMLVEKAACGIIDEGKYLRKKQEAEKIANMLREKKNESMKEVWKYCAYLYSLESFLYKTLNTAMRVVGDK
;
A
#
# COMPACT_ATOMS: atom_id res chain seq x y z
N MET A 1 -39.58 -6.78 29.25
CA MET A 1 -38.97 -7.17 27.96
C MET A 1 -38.78 -5.87 27.19
N THR A 2 -37.61 -5.26 27.32
CA THR A 2 -37.35 -3.91 26.80
C THR A 2 -36.04 -4.00 26.03
N CYS A 3 -36.13 -3.92 24.70
CA CYS A 3 -34.97 -3.95 23.83
C CYS A 3 -34.24 -2.61 23.95
N LEU A 4 -33.06 -2.63 24.57
CA LEU A 4 -32.09 -1.53 24.48
C LEU A 4 -31.60 -1.48 23.03
N GLN A 5 -31.94 -0.42 22.32
CA GLN A 5 -31.27 -0.11 21.07
C GLN A 5 -29.86 0.39 21.38
N PRO A 6 -28.83 -0.08 20.67
CA PRO A 6 -27.51 0.51 20.80
C PRO A 6 -27.53 1.88 20.14
N THR A 7 -27.35 2.93 20.95
CA THR A 7 -26.95 4.26 20.51
C THR A 7 -25.52 4.19 19.98
N GLY A 8 -25.37 3.61 18.79
CA GLY A 8 -24.14 3.71 18.02
C GLY A 8 -24.04 5.13 17.48
N SER A 9 -23.18 5.94 18.10
CA SER A 9 -22.60 7.11 17.44
C SER A 9 -22.17 6.68 16.03
N LYS A 10 -22.89 7.16 15.00
CA LYS A 10 -22.33 7.21 13.65
C LYS A 10 -21.24 8.28 13.70
N ASP A 11 -20.06 7.91 14.19
CA ASP A 11 -18.86 8.63 13.80
C ASP A 11 -18.82 8.54 12.29
N ASN A 12 -19.22 9.64 11.63
CA ASN A 12 -19.02 9.84 10.22
C ASN A 12 -17.50 9.81 10.00
N LEU A 13 -16.96 8.62 9.80
CA LEU A 13 -15.55 8.38 9.52
C LEU A 13 -15.23 9.05 8.19
N LYS A 14 -14.76 10.29 8.29
CA LYS A 14 -14.28 11.09 7.17
C LYS A 14 -12.95 10.51 6.71
N ASP A 15 -12.85 10.18 5.42
CA ASP A 15 -11.61 9.72 4.79
C ASP A 15 -10.96 10.92 4.06
N VAL A 16 -9.65 11.07 4.19
CA VAL A 16 -8.90 12.17 3.59
C VAL A 16 -8.22 11.68 2.32
N GLN A 17 -8.43 12.41 1.23
CA GLN A 17 -7.87 12.06 -0.06
C GLN A 17 -7.22 13.26 -0.74
N TRP A 18 -5.96 13.07 -1.12
CA TRP A 18 -5.20 13.97 -1.94
C TRP A 18 -5.40 13.62 -3.42
N LEU A 19 -5.57 14.67 -4.23
CA LEU A 19 -5.84 14.59 -5.65
C LEU A 19 -4.87 15.49 -6.41
N TRP A 20 -4.62 15.15 -7.67
CA TRP A 20 -3.87 15.98 -8.61
C TRP A 20 -4.63 16.16 -9.91
N LYS A 21 -4.50 17.34 -10.53
CA LYS A 21 -5.20 17.67 -11.78
C LYS A 21 -4.54 16.95 -12.96
N SER A 22 -5.27 16.02 -13.56
CA SER A 22 -4.76 15.05 -14.54
C SER A 22 -4.99 15.41 -16.00
N ASN A 23 -5.67 16.53 -16.27
CA ASN A 23 -5.78 17.10 -17.62
C ASN A 23 -4.42 17.19 -18.34
N SER A 24 -4.40 17.02 -19.66
CA SER A 24 -3.17 17.15 -20.46
C SER A 24 -2.50 18.52 -20.27
N ASP A 25 -3.30 19.59 -20.35
CA ASP A 25 -2.95 20.91 -19.84
C ASP A 25 -3.59 21.11 -18.45
N PRO A 26 -2.80 21.10 -17.35
CA PRO A 26 -3.30 21.24 -16.00
C PRO A 26 -3.79 22.67 -15.68
N TRP A 27 -3.45 23.67 -16.49
CA TRP A 27 -3.80 25.08 -16.24
C TRP A 27 -4.97 25.57 -17.08
N SER A 28 -5.41 24.78 -18.06
CA SER A 28 -6.58 25.12 -18.88
C SER A 28 -7.84 25.27 -18.02
N GLU A 29 -8.55 26.38 -18.27
CA GLU A 29 -9.88 26.67 -17.74
C GLU A 29 -11.00 26.30 -18.74
N SER A 30 -10.62 26.04 -20.00
CA SER A 30 -11.56 25.73 -21.08
C SER A 30 -12.10 24.30 -21.05
N VAL A 31 -11.43 23.40 -20.33
CA VAL A 31 -11.79 21.99 -20.20
C VAL A 31 -12.14 21.71 -18.73
N PRO A 32 -13.20 20.94 -18.45
CA PRO A 32 -13.52 20.51 -17.10
C PRO A 32 -12.32 19.86 -16.40
N ALA A 33 -12.10 20.21 -15.13
CA ALA A 33 -10.97 19.70 -14.38
C ALA A 33 -11.14 18.20 -14.10
N GLU A 34 -10.18 17.41 -14.57
CA GLU A 34 -10.06 16.00 -14.27
C GLU A 34 -9.10 15.84 -13.10
N TRP A 35 -9.53 15.12 -12.07
CA TRP A 35 -8.75 14.91 -10.86
C TRP A 35 -8.48 13.41 -10.69
N SER A 36 -7.20 13.08 -10.57
CA SER A 36 -6.75 11.73 -10.29
C SER A 36 -6.28 11.63 -8.84
N HIS A 37 -6.39 10.42 -8.31
CA HIS A 37 -6.00 10.12 -6.93
C HIS A 37 -4.52 9.78 -6.86
N TYR A 38 -3.89 10.10 -5.73
CA TYR A 38 -2.64 9.46 -5.34
C TYR A 38 -2.88 8.02 -4.91
N SER A 39 -1.84 7.18 -4.97
CA SER A 39 -1.92 5.84 -4.40
C SER A 39 -2.17 5.89 -2.89
N ASP A 40 -2.66 4.80 -2.29
CA ASP A 40 -2.96 4.77 -0.86
C ASP A 40 -1.71 5.12 -0.02
N VAL A 41 -0.53 4.64 -0.44
CA VAL A 41 0.73 4.90 0.28
C VAL A 41 1.22 6.33 0.06
N GLU A 42 1.19 6.86 -1.16
CA GLU A 42 1.52 8.27 -1.40
C GLU A 42 0.57 9.18 -0.61
N ASN A 43 -0.73 8.88 -0.57
CA ASN A 43 -1.71 9.64 0.21
C ASN A 43 -1.35 9.64 1.71
N LEU A 44 -0.89 8.51 2.27
CA LEU A 44 -0.41 8.43 3.66
C LEU A 44 0.86 9.26 3.89
N ILE A 45 1.77 9.33 2.91
CA ILE A 45 2.99 10.14 2.99
C ILE A 45 2.63 11.63 2.96
N ILE A 46 1.78 12.04 2.02
CA ILE A 46 1.36 13.43 1.82
C ILE A 46 0.59 13.92 3.04
N GLU A 47 -0.42 13.18 3.49
CA GLU A 47 -1.23 13.58 4.65
C GLU A 47 -0.39 13.64 5.92
N GLY A 48 0.54 12.70 6.12
CA GLY A 48 1.46 12.74 7.25
C GLY A 48 2.29 14.03 7.26
N ALA A 49 2.92 14.38 6.14
CA ALA A 49 3.73 15.59 6.04
C ALA A 49 2.90 16.88 6.21
N PHE A 50 1.67 16.88 5.69
CA PHE A 50 0.75 18.01 5.86
C PHE A 50 0.34 18.21 7.33
N LEU A 51 0.00 17.12 8.04
CA LEU A 51 -0.35 17.15 9.46
C LEU A 51 0.84 17.55 10.34
N ASP A 52 2.05 17.19 9.93
CA ASP A 52 3.30 17.60 10.56
C ASP A 52 3.69 19.06 10.22
N THR A 53 2.82 19.81 9.53
CA THR A 53 3.00 21.22 9.15
C THR A 53 4.26 21.48 8.30
N GLN A 54 4.70 20.48 7.55
CA GLN A 54 5.80 20.64 6.60
C GLN A 54 5.37 21.54 5.44
N SER A 55 6.28 22.32 4.88
CA SER A 55 5.98 23.13 3.68
C SER A 55 5.98 22.33 2.38
N ARG A 56 6.68 21.20 2.38
CA ARG A 56 6.89 20.34 1.22
C ARG A 56 7.00 18.88 1.63
N VAL A 57 6.55 17.98 0.76
CA VAL A 57 6.80 16.53 0.87
C VAL A 57 7.41 16.00 -0.42
N THR A 58 8.40 15.13 -0.31
CA THR A 58 9.06 14.50 -1.48
C THR A 58 8.51 13.08 -1.67
N LEU A 59 8.08 12.79 -2.90
CA LEU A 59 7.67 11.47 -3.35
C LEU A 59 8.68 10.98 -4.40
N ASP A 60 8.47 9.78 -4.94
CA ASP A 60 9.46 9.15 -5.83
C ASP A 60 9.67 9.95 -7.13
N ASP A 61 8.58 10.31 -7.81
CA ASP A 61 8.63 10.93 -9.14
C ASP A 61 8.44 12.46 -9.13
N TYR A 62 7.96 13.01 -8.01
CA TYR A 62 7.62 14.41 -7.82
C TYR A 62 7.71 14.80 -6.34
N TYR A 63 7.60 16.09 -6.06
CA TYR A 63 7.34 16.61 -4.72
C TYR A 63 6.06 17.44 -4.72
N ILE A 64 5.44 17.59 -3.56
CA ILE A 64 4.29 18.48 -3.36
C ILE A 64 4.74 19.68 -2.54
N ASP A 65 4.51 20.86 -3.06
CA ASP A 65 4.59 22.13 -2.35
C ASP A 65 3.20 22.46 -1.78
N PHE A 66 3.08 22.50 -0.47
CA PHE A 66 1.82 22.77 0.21
C PHE A 66 1.48 24.26 0.27
N GLN A 67 2.45 25.17 0.08
CA GLN A 67 2.20 26.61 0.04
C GLN A 67 1.48 26.97 -1.25
N ASP A 68 1.97 26.45 -2.38
CA ASP A 68 1.40 26.72 -3.69
C ASP A 68 0.31 25.73 -4.10
N ASN A 69 0.10 24.65 -3.34
CA ASN A 69 -0.77 23.53 -3.67
C ASN A 69 -0.45 22.95 -5.06
N ARG A 70 0.82 22.61 -5.28
CA ARG A 70 1.31 22.07 -6.56
C ARG A 70 2.16 20.85 -6.35
N GLN A 71 2.01 19.87 -7.23
CA GLN A 71 3.04 18.86 -7.45
C GLN A 71 3.99 19.32 -8.56
N VAL A 72 5.28 19.04 -8.40
CA VAL A 72 6.34 19.40 -9.34
C VAL A 72 7.20 18.16 -9.57
N SER A 73 7.43 17.80 -10.83
CA SER A 73 8.27 16.64 -11.15
C SER A 73 9.70 16.82 -10.63
N ASN A 74 10.27 15.74 -10.08
CA ASN A 74 11.66 15.72 -9.62
C ASN A 74 12.68 15.80 -10.79
N ILE A 75 12.22 15.54 -12.03
CA ILE A 75 13.06 15.50 -13.24
C ILE A 75 12.93 16.80 -14.04
N ASP A 76 11.73 17.35 -14.10
CA ASP A 76 11.38 18.49 -14.96
C ASP A 76 10.50 19.48 -14.20
N ASN A 77 11.09 20.58 -13.73
CA ASN A 77 10.39 21.60 -12.95
C ASN A 77 9.30 22.33 -13.73
N TYR A 78 9.24 22.21 -15.07
CA TYR A 78 8.15 22.75 -15.87
C TYR A 78 6.91 21.84 -15.85
N LYS A 79 7.07 20.56 -15.50
CA LYS A 79 5.95 19.63 -15.31
C LYS A 79 5.39 19.80 -13.90
N GLN A 80 4.47 20.76 -13.80
CA GLN A 80 3.74 21.06 -12.58
C GLN A 80 2.25 20.81 -12.75
N ARG A 81 1.59 20.40 -11.67
CA ARG A 81 0.13 20.20 -11.66
C ARG A 81 -0.44 20.68 -10.34
N PRO A 82 -1.62 21.32 -10.33
CA PRO A 82 -2.35 21.61 -9.09
C PRO A 82 -2.65 20.33 -8.30
N VAL A 83 -2.64 20.44 -6.98
CA VAL A 83 -3.10 19.42 -6.05
C VAL A 83 -4.21 19.96 -5.16
N GLN A 84 -5.04 19.06 -4.62
CA GLN A 84 -6.04 19.44 -3.63
C GLN A 84 -6.27 18.32 -2.62
N ARG A 85 -6.58 18.73 -1.38
CA ARG A 85 -7.00 17.85 -0.29
C ARG A 85 -8.51 17.87 -0.18
N VAL A 86 -9.15 16.70 -0.22
CA VAL A 86 -10.60 16.55 -0.11
C VAL A 86 -10.92 15.64 1.07
N VAL A 87 -11.93 16.02 1.85
CA VAL A 87 -12.47 15.20 2.93
C VAL A 87 -13.78 14.58 2.45
N ARG A 88 -13.84 13.26 2.36
CA ARG A 88 -14.98 12.51 1.82
C ARG A 88 -15.62 11.64 2.89
N ASN A 89 -16.89 11.28 2.67
CA ASN A 89 -17.51 10.21 3.45
C ASN A 89 -16.92 8.87 3.00
N ARG A 90 -16.81 7.92 3.93
CA ARG A 90 -16.27 6.58 3.65
C ARG A 90 -17.02 5.85 2.52
N GLU A 91 -18.30 6.13 2.35
CA GLU A 91 -19.14 5.53 1.30
C GLU A 91 -18.71 6.00 -0.12
N ASP A 92 -18.09 7.17 -0.22
CA ASP A 92 -17.56 7.74 -1.48
C ASP A 92 -16.10 7.32 -1.75
N LYS A 93 -15.60 6.33 -1.01
CA LYS A 93 -14.21 5.89 -1.14
C LYS A 93 -13.97 5.28 -2.51
N HIS A 94 -12.91 5.76 -3.17
CA HIS A 94 -12.45 5.19 -4.42
C HIS A 94 -12.13 3.70 -4.25
N LEU A 95 -12.79 2.85 -5.03
CA LEU A 95 -12.50 1.41 -5.09
C LEU A 95 -11.48 1.14 -6.19
N ARG A 96 -10.42 0.40 -5.85
CA ARG A 96 -9.38 0.00 -6.80
C ARG A 96 -9.95 -0.96 -7.85
N LYS A 97 -10.31 -0.42 -9.02
CA LYS A 97 -10.92 -1.18 -10.13
C LYS A 97 -10.10 -2.42 -10.53
N ALA A 98 -8.77 -2.35 -10.48
CA ALA A 98 -7.88 -3.46 -10.83
C ALA A 98 -8.07 -4.72 -9.96
N ARG A 99 -8.70 -4.63 -8.78
CA ARG A 99 -9.08 -5.80 -7.96
C ARG A 99 -10.32 -6.52 -8.45
N PHE A 100 -11.13 -5.85 -9.25
CA PHE A 100 -12.44 -6.31 -9.73
C PHE A 100 -12.45 -6.56 -11.23
N MET A 101 -11.34 -6.30 -11.93
CA MET A 101 -11.20 -6.64 -13.34
C MET A 101 -10.77 -8.09 -13.47
N ASP A 102 -11.52 -8.87 -14.25
CA ASP A 102 -11.14 -10.20 -14.72
C ASP A 102 -9.89 -10.09 -15.60
N LEU A 103 -8.74 -10.08 -14.96
CA LEU A 103 -7.48 -10.32 -15.64
C LEU A 103 -7.46 -11.81 -15.95
N SER A 104 -7.63 -12.15 -17.24
CA SER A 104 -7.68 -13.53 -17.72
C SER A 104 -6.50 -14.31 -17.14
N THR A 105 -6.78 -15.21 -16.19
CA THR A 105 -5.85 -16.25 -15.84
C THR A 105 -5.89 -17.26 -16.98
N THR A 106 -4.72 -17.66 -17.49
CA THR A 106 -4.62 -18.87 -18.31
C THR A 106 -5.11 -20.02 -17.45
N SER A 107 -6.38 -20.37 -17.62
CA SER A 107 -7.10 -21.34 -16.82
C SER A 107 -6.55 -22.74 -17.10
N THR A 108 -5.49 -23.10 -16.40
CA THR A 108 -5.07 -24.50 -16.26
C THR A 108 -4.76 -24.92 -14.83
N ARG A 109 -4.60 -23.99 -13.87
CA ARG A 109 -4.37 -24.36 -12.46
C ARG A 109 -5.19 -23.52 -11.48
N LEU A 110 -6.24 -24.13 -10.96
CA LEU A 110 -6.93 -23.66 -9.78
C LEU A 110 -5.99 -23.84 -8.57
N PHE A 111 -5.60 -22.75 -7.92
CA PHE A 111 -4.81 -22.76 -6.68
C PHE A 111 -5.43 -23.60 -5.55
N GLY A 112 -6.72 -23.97 -5.66
CA GLY A 112 -7.40 -24.87 -4.75
C GLY A 112 -7.16 -26.34 -5.10
N GLY A 113 -6.01 -26.91 -4.72
CA GLY A 113 -5.92 -28.36 -4.56
C GLY A 113 -4.59 -29.07 -4.88
N GLN A 114 -3.60 -28.42 -5.50
CA GLN A 114 -2.38 -29.10 -5.96
C GLN A 114 -1.13 -28.91 -5.10
N TYR A 115 -1.11 -27.91 -4.24
CA TYR A 115 -0.04 -27.78 -3.25
C TYR A 115 -0.49 -28.52 -2.00
N GLY A 116 0.36 -29.37 -1.42
CA GLY A 116 0.08 -30.02 -0.14
C GLY A 116 -0.23 -28.99 0.97
N TRP A 117 -0.27 -29.43 2.23
CA TRP A 117 -0.59 -28.54 3.38
C TRP A 117 0.26 -27.25 3.48
N ILE A 118 1.36 -27.12 2.73
CA ILE A 118 2.27 -25.97 2.71
C ILE A 118 2.50 -25.50 1.26
N SER A 119 2.26 -24.21 0.99
CA SER A 119 2.54 -23.57 -0.31
C SER A 119 4.03 -23.64 -0.69
N PRO A 120 4.42 -23.89 -1.96
CA PRO A 120 5.81 -23.85 -2.42
C PRO A 120 6.50 -22.52 -2.11
N PHE A 121 5.73 -21.42 -2.10
CA PHE A 121 6.23 -20.11 -1.71
C PHE A 121 6.77 -20.12 -0.27
N ILE A 122 6.09 -20.78 0.65
CA ILE A 122 6.53 -20.90 2.05
C ILE A 122 7.80 -21.76 2.14
N ILE A 123 7.92 -22.80 1.31
CA ILE A 123 9.11 -23.66 1.26
C ILE A 123 10.33 -22.85 0.80
N GLU A 124 10.16 -22.06 -0.26
CA GLU A 124 11.21 -21.22 -0.83
C GLU A 124 11.65 -20.11 0.12
N VAL A 125 10.69 -19.38 0.72
CA VAL A 125 10.99 -18.35 1.74
C VAL A 125 11.73 -18.96 2.93
N ARG A 126 11.31 -20.13 3.40
CA ARG A 126 12.01 -20.81 4.49
C ARG A 126 13.47 -21.13 4.13
N ARG A 127 13.71 -21.60 2.90
CA ARG A 127 15.05 -21.92 2.40
C ARG A 127 15.93 -20.68 2.30
N ASP A 128 15.41 -19.61 1.70
CA ASP A 128 16.12 -18.33 1.54
C ASP A 128 16.47 -17.69 2.89
N LEU A 129 15.57 -17.79 3.86
CA LEU A 129 15.78 -17.29 5.20
C LEU A 129 16.64 -18.20 6.09
N GLY A 130 17.03 -19.38 5.61
CA GLY A 130 17.82 -20.36 6.36
C GLY A 130 17.10 -20.95 7.59
N LEU A 131 15.76 -21.00 7.55
CA LEU A 131 14.92 -21.42 8.68
C LEU A 131 14.70 -22.94 8.69
N LYS A 132 14.68 -23.55 9.87
CA LYS A 132 14.21 -24.93 10.03
C LYS A 132 12.68 -24.98 10.10
N LEU A 133 12.11 -26.17 9.95
CA LEU A 133 10.65 -26.39 10.00
C LEU A 133 10.04 -26.01 11.35
N ASP A 134 10.84 -26.04 12.41
CA ASP A 134 10.46 -25.64 13.77
C ASP A 134 10.76 -24.18 14.09
N ASP A 135 11.37 -23.44 13.16
CA ASP A 135 11.69 -22.01 13.29
C ASP A 135 10.56 -21.12 12.74
N LEU A 136 9.36 -21.69 12.56
CA LEU A 136 8.19 -20.91 12.15
C LEU A 136 7.75 -19.99 13.30
N PRO A 137 7.31 -18.75 13.01
CA PRO A 137 6.92 -17.79 14.05
C PRO A 137 5.70 -18.24 14.87
N SER A 138 4.89 -19.18 14.36
CA SER A 138 3.83 -19.84 15.13
C SER A 138 4.34 -20.72 16.27
N LYS A 139 5.58 -21.23 16.16
CA LYS A 139 6.25 -22.07 17.15
C LYS A 139 7.32 -21.32 17.95
N LYS A 140 7.92 -20.26 17.38
CA LYS A 140 8.97 -19.45 18.00
C LYS A 140 8.66 -17.95 17.89
N PRO A 141 7.84 -17.40 18.80
CA PRO A 141 7.43 -15.99 18.76
C PRO A 141 8.60 -14.99 18.86
N ASN A 142 9.69 -15.37 19.51
CA ASN A 142 10.91 -14.55 19.59
C ASN A 142 11.57 -14.29 18.23
N MET A 143 11.20 -15.01 17.18
CA MET A 143 11.70 -14.80 15.81
C MET A 143 10.93 -13.71 15.06
N ILE A 144 9.76 -13.29 15.56
CA ILE A 144 8.90 -12.30 14.89
C ILE A 144 9.67 -11.00 14.56
N PRO A 145 10.42 -10.37 15.48
CA PRO A 145 11.11 -9.12 15.17
C PRO A 145 12.13 -9.27 14.04
N MET A 146 12.86 -10.39 14.01
CA MET A 146 13.84 -10.68 12.96
C MET A 146 13.15 -10.87 11.60
N LEU A 147 12.03 -11.60 11.55
CA LEU A 147 11.29 -11.83 10.32
C LEU A 147 10.67 -10.53 9.78
N VAL A 148 10.13 -9.70 10.67
CA VAL A 148 9.62 -8.38 10.33
C VAL A 148 10.73 -7.50 9.75
N GLU A 149 11.92 -7.49 10.35
CA GLU A 149 13.04 -6.69 9.84
C GLU A 149 13.51 -7.19 8.47
N LYS A 150 13.62 -8.51 8.28
CA LYS A 150 13.98 -9.08 6.97
C LYS A 150 12.95 -8.74 5.90
N ALA A 151 11.65 -8.81 6.23
CA ALA A 151 10.59 -8.42 5.31
C ALA A 151 10.64 -6.92 4.98
N ALA A 152 10.87 -6.06 5.98
CA ALA A 152 11.02 -4.62 5.79
C ALA A 152 12.21 -4.28 4.88
N CYS A 153 13.36 -4.95 5.05
CA CYS A 153 14.51 -4.81 4.16
C CYS A 153 14.19 -5.26 2.74
N GLY A 154 13.55 -6.41 2.56
CA GLY A 154 13.15 -6.90 1.24
C GLY A 154 12.19 -5.94 0.51
N ILE A 155 11.25 -5.34 1.24
CA ILE A 155 10.34 -4.29 0.71
C ILE A 155 11.15 -3.08 0.22
N ILE A 156 12.12 -2.61 1.01
CA ILE A 156 12.98 -1.48 0.65
C ILE A 156 13.81 -1.79 -0.60
N ASP A 157 14.41 -2.98 -0.67
CA ASP A 157 15.30 -3.34 -1.79
C ASP A 157 14.53 -3.53 -3.09
N GLU A 158 13.36 -4.17 -3.04
CA GLU A 158 12.44 -4.25 -4.18
C GLU A 158 11.96 -2.85 -4.61
N GLY A 159 11.64 -2.00 -3.65
CA GLY A 159 11.26 -0.61 -3.89
C GLY A 159 12.35 0.17 -4.62
N LYS A 160 13.61 0.04 -4.21
CA LYS A 160 14.76 0.67 -4.91
C LYS A 160 14.86 0.18 -6.34
N TYR A 161 14.73 -1.13 -6.58
CA TYR A 161 14.77 -1.72 -7.92
C TYR A 161 13.68 -1.14 -8.82
N LEU A 162 12.48 -0.92 -8.28
CA LEU A 162 11.33 -0.35 -8.98
C LEU A 162 11.31 1.19 -9.01
N ARG A 163 12.33 1.87 -8.47
CA ARG A 163 12.37 3.33 -8.28
C ARG A 163 11.18 3.87 -7.47
N LYS A 164 10.72 3.10 -6.48
CA LYS A 164 9.66 3.42 -5.52
C LYS A 164 10.20 3.48 -4.09
N LYS A 165 11.28 4.25 -3.90
CA LYS A 165 12.03 4.32 -2.64
C LYS A 165 11.19 4.89 -1.50
N GLN A 166 10.54 6.04 -1.71
CA GLN A 166 9.73 6.72 -0.69
C GLN A 166 8.55 5.85 -0.27
N GLU A 167 7.87 5.26 -1.25
CA GLU A 167 6.78 4.32 -1.00
C GLU A 167 7.26 3.11 -0.17
N ALA A 168 8.40 2.52 -0.53
CA ALA A 168 8.95 1.36 0.14
C ALA A 168 9.42 1.65 1.56
N GLU A 169 10.06 2.79 1.79
CA GLU A 169 10.45 3.23 3.13
C GLU A 169 9.22 3.43 4.03
N LYS A 170 8.15 4.03 3.50
CA LYS A 170 6.89 4.19 4.26
C LYS A 170 6.30 2.84 4.65
N ILE A 171 6.15 1.92 3.71
CA ILE A 171 5.58 0.57 3.96
C ILE A 171 6.46 -0.20 4.95
N ALA A 172 7.78 -0.15 4.79
CA ALA A 172 8.72 -0.85 5.66
C ALA A 172 8.68 -0.29 7.10
N ASN A 173 8.60 1.03 7.26
CA ASN A 173 8.48 1.65 8.58
C ASN A 173 7.16 1.28 9.27
N MET A 174 6.05 1.35 8.51
CA MET A 174 4.74 0.88 8.96
C MET A 174 4.80 -0.58 9.46
N LEU A 175 5.51 -1.47 8.76
CA LEU A 175 5.68 -2.86 9.20
C LEU A 175 6.56 -2.96 10.46
N ARG A 176 7.67 -2.21 10.51
CA ARG A 176 8.60 -2.19 11.66
C ARG A 176 7.96 -1.73 12.96
N GLU A 177 6.99 -0.81 12.90
CA GLU A 177 6.21 -0.38 14.07
C GLU A 177 5.51 -1.57 14.76
N LYS A 178 5.22 -2.64 14.02
CA LYS A 178 4.53 -3.85 14.51
C LYS A 178 5.48 -4.97 14.94
N LYS A 179 6.80 -4.78 14.83
CA LYS A 179 7.79 -5.87 15.01
C LYS A 179 7.79 -6.53 16.38
N ASN A 180 7.37 -5.80 17.41
CA ASN A 180 7.32 -6.28 18.80
C ASN A 180 5.92 -6.75 19.22
N GLU A 181 4.95 -6.72 18.29
CA GLU A 181 3.59 -7.20 18.56
C GLU A 181 3.46 -8.72 18.35
N SER A 182 2.29 -9.27 18.68
CA SER A 182 2.01 -10.70 18.46
C SER A 182 1.96 -11.06 16.97
N MET A 183 2.22 -12.33 16.63
CA MET A 183 2.14 -12.81 15.25
C MET A 183 0.77 -12.53 14.59
N LYS A 184 -0.31 -12.56 15.38
CA LYS A 184 -1.66 -12.24 14.91
C LYS A 184 -1.78 -10.79 14.45
N GLU A 185 -1.21 -9.86 15.20
CA GLU A 185 -1.25 -8.44 14.85
C GLU A 185 -0.32 -8.13 13.67
N VAL A 186 0.88 -8.71 13.65
CA VAL A 186 1.79 -8.63 12.49
C VAL A 186 1.10 -9.16 11.23
N TRP A 187 0.43 -10.30 11.30
CA TRP A 187 -0.28 -10.87 10.15
C TRP A 187 -1.43 -9.98 9.65
N LYS A 188 -2.26 -9.45 10.56
CA LYS A 188 -3.31 -8.49 10.19
C LYS A 188 -2.71 -7.27 9.51
N TYR A 189 -1.57 -6.80 10.00
CA TYR A 189 -0.91 -5.64 9.42
C TYR A 189 -0.30 -5.94 8.05
N CYS A 190 0.32 -7.11 7.85
CA CYS A 190 0.75 -7.57 6.52
C CYS A 190 -0.43 -7.64 5.54
N ALA A 191 -1.59 -8.14 5.98
CA ALA A 191 -2.80 -8.16 5.16
C ALA A 191 -3.30 -6.76 4.83
N TYR A 192 -3.22 -5.82 5.79
CA TYR A 192 -3.50 -4.40 5.56
C TYR A 192 -2.53 -3.79 4.53
N LEU A 193 -1.22 -4.00 4.66
CA LEU A 193 -0.23 -3.51 3.69
C LEU A 193 -0.46 -4.07 2.28
N TYR A 194 -0.83 -5.35 2.17
CA TYR A 194 -1.24 -5.96 0.90
C TYR A 194 -2.56 -5.38 0.37
N SER A 195 -3.39 -4.80 1.24
CA SER A 195 -4.63 -4.14 0.85
C SER A 195 -4.39 -2.77 0.19
N LEU A 196 -3.28 -2.10 0.49
CA LEU A 196 -2.94 -0.77 -0.02
C LEU A 196 -2.64 -0.78 -1.53
N GLU A 197 -2.90 0.34 -2.18
CA GLU A 197 -2.52 0.57 -3.57
C GLU A 197 -1.06 0.92 -3.55
N SER A 198 -0.24 -0.09 -3.83
CA SER A 198 1.20 0.03 -3.71
C SER A 198 1.92 -0.81 -4.76
N PHE A 199 3.21 -0.54 -4.95
CA PHE A 199 4.09 -1.43 -5.70
C PHE A 199 4.10 -2.83 -5.07
N LEU A 200 4.09 -2.92 -3.73
CA LEU A 200 4.15 -4.20 -3.01
C LEU A 200 2.98 -5.11 -3.39
N TYR A 201 1.76 -4.58 -3.42
CA TYR A 201 0.58 -5.32 -3.89
C TYR A 201 0.76 -5.79 -5.33
N LYS A 202 1.21 -4.91 -6.23
CA LYS A 202 1.39 -5.23 -7.66
C LYS A 202 2.43 -6.34 -7.86
N THR A 203 3.57 -6.24 -7.17
CA THR A 203 4.67 -7.22 -7.23
C THR A 203 4.22 -8.57 -6.68
N LEU A 204 3.63 -8.61 -5.49
CA LEU A 204 3.18 -9.87 -4.87
C LEU A 204 2.08 -10.55 -5.70
N ASN A 205 1.10 -9.79 -6.19
CA ASN A 205 0.03 -10.36 -7.01
C ASN A 205 0.58 -10.91 -8.34
N THR A 206 1.57 -10.25 -8.94
CA THR A 206 2.25 -10.73 -10.16
C THR A 206 3.04 -12.02 -9.87
N ALA A 207 3.83 -12.04 -8.80
CA ALA A 207 4.62 -13.21 -8.42
C ALA A 207 3.73 -14.42 -8.09
N MET A 208 2.64 -14.22 -7.35
CA MET A 208 1.69 -15.29 -7.02
C MET A 208 1.06 -15.90 -8.26
N ARG A 209 0.74 -15.10 -9.29
CA ARG A 209 0.22 -15.61 -10.57
C ARG A 209 1.25 -16.47 -11.30
N VAL A 210 2.49 -15.98 -11.43
CA VAL A 210 3.58 -16.72 -12.09
C VAL A 210 3.87 -18.07 -11.43
N VAL A 211 3.82 -18.13 -10.09
CA VAL A 211 4.02 -19.38 -9.34
C VAL A 211 2.85 -20.35 -9.52
N GLY A 212 1.63 -19.86 -9.76
CA GLY A 212 0.47 -20.70 -10.04
C GLY A 212 0.40 -21.25 -11.46
N ASP A 213 1.03 -20.57 -12.42
CA ASP A 213 1.04 -20.96 -13.83
C ASP A 213 2.09 -22.04 -14.17
N LYS A 214 3.08 -22.27 -13.28
CA LYS A 214 4.03 -23.39 -13.36
C LYS A 214 3.51 -24.60 -12.62
#